data_AF-A0AAV2PZG7-F1
#
_entry.id   AF-A0AAV2PZG7-F1
#
_cell.length_a   1.000
_cell.length_b   1.000
_cell.length_c   1.000
_cell.angle_alpha   90.00
_cell.angle_beta   90.00
_cell.angle_gamma   90.00
#
_symmetry.space_group_name_H-M   'P 1'
#
loop_
_entity.id
_entity.type
_entity.pdbx_description
1 polymer ?
#
loop_
_entity_poly.entity_id
_entity_poly.type
_entity_poly.pdbx_seq_one_letter_code
_entity_poly.pdbx_strand_id
1 'polypeptide(L)'
;GKQKDDNSKKEMEQFTRNLEKMVSQSRQDDSPEELRRRLPPLPPGMDWEDFGIDPYDLDYDDLRHTMRVMKKSGPGDRFLDFFKMNRLWNRKKTTHAPAPTPPPPTYNQRMTWGSNKTEQQRAWTLPVLVQPDEVDEPIPMETEDNEEEIILIKSDAEFYRVTEQTSDGSLKHHSILKMMSEIPDSMIAKGSTQTKHQASSTFNLFMGDVSGSMSGYWPSVVSGWNAHVRPTLCGRTAIMTFGAEVTTKRSGSTRDCYEITQRDFDSSSTDLTGGLQAIVEEVYKCKEKFINVFFVTDGSHNATQCQPDEVIEKMKAPEGKICDVFVLGAGSGFPVQYSVNIRSRLHSGRSNLPTIFWAQSYTDMVTQMKDIASHLGQTGSSNTMKLNIP
;
A
#
# COMPACT_ATOMS: atom_id res chain seq x y z
N GLY A 1 11.03 41.48 2.05
CA GLY A 1 10.27 41.34 3.30
C GLY A 1 8.96 42.07 3.18
N LYS A 2 8.84 43.26 3.77
CA LYS A 2 7.58 44.02 3.87
C LYS A 2 6.75 44.16 2.58
N GLN A 3 7.38 44.47 1.44
CA GLN A 3 6.64 44.64 0.17
C GLN A 3 6.04 43.32 -0.39
N LYS A 4 6.62 42.16 -0.03
CA LYS A 4 6.09 40.85 -0.42
C LYS A 4 4.86 40.49 0.42
N ASP A 5 4.89 40.83 1.70
CA ASP A 5 3.80 40.57 2.65
C ASP A 5 2.56 41.41 2.32
N ASP A 6 2.76 42.67 1.93
CA ASP A 6 1.66 43.56 1.50
C ASP A 6 0.96 43.07 0.21
N ASN A 7 1.70 42.42 -0.69
CA ASN A 7 1.13 41.90 -1.93
C ASN A 7 0.30 40.63 -1.68
N SER A 8 0.82 39.71 -0.88
CA SER A 8 0.09 38.49 -0.49
C SER A 8 -1.21 38.81 0.27
N LYS A 9 -1.20 39.87 1.11
CA LYS A 9 -2.41 40.33 1.79
C LYS A 9 -3.49 40.83 0.81
N LYS A 10 -3.10 41.63 -0.18
CA LYS A 10 -4.02 42.12 -1.22
C LYS A 10 -4.58 41.00 -2.09
N GLU A 11 -3.76 40.02 -2.45
CA GLU A 11 -4.19 38.84 -3.21
C GLU A 11 -5.21 38.01 -2.43
N MET A 12 -4.99 37.81 -1.13
CA MET A 12 -5.93 37.10 -0.26
C MET A 12 -7.26 37.84 -0.07
N GLU A 13 -7.21 39.17 0.11
CA GLU A 13 -8.41 40.01 0.18
C GLU A 13 -9.20 39.98 -1.14
N GLN A 14 -8.51 39.93 -2.28
CA GLN A 14 -9.15 39.79 -3.58
C GLN A 14 -9.78 38.41 -3.75
N PHE A 15 -9.08 37.34 -3.36
CA PHE A 15 -9.60 35.98 -3.37
C PHE A 15 -10.86 35.86 -2.51
N THR A 16 -10.82 36.36 -1.27
CA THR A 16 -11.96 36.33 -0.34
C THR A 16 -13.18 37.04 -0.92
N ARG A 17 -13.00 38.22 -1.55
CA ARG A 17 -14.09 38.96 -2.21
C ARG A 17 -14.67 38.21 -3.41
N ASN A 18 -13.83 37.57 -4.21
CA ASN A 18 -14.29 36.77 -5.35
C ASN A 18 -15.07 35.54 -4.89
N LEU A 19 -14.58 34.85 -3.85
CA LEU A 19 -15.25 33.69 -3.28
C LEU A 19 -16.60 34.08 -2.64
N GLU A 20 -16.65 35.23 -1.96
CA GLU A 20 -17.90 35.78 -1.42
C GLU A 20 -18.93 36.05 -2.51
N LYS A 21 -18.49 36.69 -3.60
CA LYS A 21 -19.35 36.97 -4.76
C LYS A 21 -19.89 35.67 -5.36
N MET A 22 -19.03 34.66 -5.53
CA MET A 22 -19.42 33.35 -6.02
C MET A 22 -20.49 32.71 -5.12
N VAL A 23 -20.24 32.61 -3.80
CA VAL A 23 -21.19 32.00 -2.85
C VAL A 23 -22.53 32.75 -2.81
N SER A 24 -22.52 34.08 -3.00
CA SER A 24 -23.76 34.88 -3.08
C SER A 24 -24.56 34.67 -4.37
N GLN A 25 -23.90 34.22 -5.44
CA GLN A 25 -24.50 33.98 -6.75
C GLN A 25 -24.88 32.50 -6.95
N SER A 26 -24.25 31.59 -6.23
CA SER A 26 -24.55 30.16 -6.25
C SER A 26 -25.87 29.84 -5.56
N ARG A 27 -26.59 28.86 -6.10
CA ARG A 27 -27.80 28.29 -5.47
C ARG A 27 -27.44 27.03 -4.69
N GLN A 28 -28.27 26.67 -3.71
CA GLN A 28 -28.07 25.46 -2.91
C GLN A 28 -28.12 24.18 -3.76
N ASP A 29 -28.84 24.22 -4.90
CA ASP A 29 -29.01 23.09 -5.82
C ASP A 29 -28.01 23.11 -6.99
N ASP A 30 -27.03 24.03 -7.01
CA ASP A 30 -25.99 24.03 -8.05
C ASP A 30 -25.16 22.74 -7.96
N SER A 31 -24.94 22.08 -9.08
CA SER A 31 -24.15 20.84 -9.11
C SER A 31 -22.68 21.09 -8.71
N PRO A 32 -21.98 20.09 -8.14
CA PRO A 32 -20.55 20.22 -7.77
C PRO A 32 -19.66 20.68 -8.93
N GLU A 33 -19.95 20.23 -10.16
CA GLU A 33 -19.21 20.64 -11.37
C GLU A 33 -19.41 22.12 -11.71
N GLU A 34 -20.62 22.65 -11.52
CA GLU A 34 -20.94 24.04 -11.77
C GLU A 34 -20.31 24.96 -10.71
N LEU A 35 -20.34 24.54 -9.45
CA LEU A 35 -19.62 25.22 -8.36
C LEU A 35 -18.12 25.24 -8.64
N ARG A 36 -17.53 24.11 -9.06
CA ARG A 36 -16.10 24.00 -9.40
C ARG A 36 -15.69 24.94 -10.54
N ARG A 37 -16.52 25.06 -11.59
CA ARG A 37 -16.24 25.97 -12.73
C ARG A 37 -16.22 27.44 -12.35
N ARG A 38 -16.88 27.81 -11.25
CA ARG A 38 -16.99 29.19 -10.77
C ARG A 38 -15.97 29.56 -9.69
N LEU A 39 -15.20 28.58 -9.19
CA LEU A 39 -14.19 28.80 -8.17
C LEU A 39 -13.16 29.85 -8.65
N PRO A 40 -12.87 30.89 -7.84
CA PRO A 40 -11.83 31.85 -8.18
C PRO A 40 -10.44 31.19 -8.17
N PRO A 41 -9.47 31.69 -8.95
CA PRO A 41 -8.11 31.18 -8.91
C PRO A 41 -7.51 31.37 -7.52
N LEU A 42 -6.80 30.35 -7.03
CA LEU A 42 -6.12 30.39 -5.74
C LEU A 42 -4.92 31.35 -5.76
N PRO A 43 -4.60 31.99 -4.62
CA PRO A 43 -3.35 32.71 -4.47
C PRO A 43 -2.13 31.81 -4.76
N PRO A 44 -1.01 32.36 -5.27
CA PRO A 44 0.17 31.56 -5.59
C PRO A 44 0.70 30.77 -4.39
N GLY A 45 0.91 29.46 -4.59
CA GLY A 45 1.46 28.57 -3.56
C GLY A 45 0.44 28.05 -2.55
N MET A 46 -0.86 28.19 -2.82
CA MET A 46 -1.94 27.58 -2.04
C MET A 46 -2.68 26.54 -2.87
N ASP A 47 -3.24 25.54 -2.20
CA ASP A 47 -4.17 24.56 -2.77
C ASP A 47 -5.58 24.71 -2.15
N TRP A 48 -6.57 23.93 -2.61
CA TRP A 48 -7.93 23.98 -2.04
C TRP A 48 -8.02 23.22 -0.71
N GLU A 49 -7.11 22.27 -0.47
CA GLU A 49 -7.04 21.48 0.76
C GLU A 49 -6.63 22.35 1.95
N ASP A 50 -5.83 23.39 1.70
CA ASP A 50 -5.51 24.47 2.64
C ASP A 50 -6.79 25.16 3.16
N PHE A 51 -7.81 25.26 2.31
CA PHE A 51 -9.13 25.79 2.67
C PHE A 51 -10.10 24.71 3.13
N GLY A 52 -9.62 23.50 3.40
CA GLY A 52 -10.44 22.36 3.81
C GLY A 52 -11.50 21.98 2.79
N ILE A 53 -11.32 22.38 1.52
CA ILE A 53 -12.25 22.15 0.42
C ILE A 53 -11.67 21.04 -0.46
N ASP A 54 -12.44 19.97 -0.69
CA ASP A 54 -12.16 19.02 -1.76
C ASP A 54 -12.78 19.53 -3.07
N PRO A 55 -11.99 19.90 -4.09
CA PRO A 55 -12.52 20.40 -5.36
C PRO A 55 -13.26 19.32 -6.19
N TYR A 56 -13.20 18.05 -5.80
CA TYR A 56 -13.89 16.94 -6.45
C TYR A 56 -15.21 16.55 -5.78
N ASP A 57 -15.41 16.93 -4.52
CA ASP A 57 -16.63 16.69 -3.75
C ASP A 57 -17.15 17.98 -3.11
N LEU A 58 -17.24 19.02 -3.94
CA LEU A 58 -17.58 20.37 -3.50
C LEU A 58 -19.09 20.52 -3.34
N ASP A 59 -19.57 20.71 -2.11
CA ASP A 59 -20.94 21.09 -1.81
C ASP A 59 -21.08 22.60 -1.49
N TYR A 60 -22.30 23.13 -1.60
CA TYR A 60 -22.59 24.54 -1.32
C TYR A 60 -22.35 24.91 0.16
N ASP A 61 -22.58 23.97 1.07
CA ASP A 61 -22.45 24.20 2.51
C ASP A 61 -20.98 24.32 2.94
N ASP A 62 -20.06 23.61 2.29
CA ASP A 62 -18.61 23.70 2.49
C ASP A 62 -18.06 25.04 2.03
N LEU A 63 -18.51 25.53 0.88
CA LEU A 63 -18.18 26.86 0.40
C LEU A 63 -18.68 27.94 1.37
N ARG A 64 -19.92 27.79 1.84
CA ARG A 64 -20.54 28.72 2.79
C ARG A 64 -19.86 28.68 4.16
N HIS A 65 -19.47 27.49 4.62
CA HIS A 65 -18.73 27.30 5.86
C HIS A 65 -17.36 27.98 5.75
N THR A 66 -16.59 27.66 4.73
CA THR A 66 -15.27 28.24 4.47
C THR A 66 -15.33 29.76 4.45
N MET A 67 -16.28 30.33 3.71
CA MET A 67 -16.51 31.78 3.68
C MET A 67 -16.81 32.37 5.06
N ARG A 68 -17.62 31.68 5.89
CA ARG A 68 -17.94 32.12 7.25
C ARG A 68 -16.70 32.12 8.14
N VAL A 69 -15.84 31.10 8.02
CA VAL A 69 -14.57 31.02 8.78
C VAL A 69 -13.59 32.11 8.33
N MET A 70 -13.45 32.33 7.02
CA MET A 70 -12.59 33.40 6.48
C MET A 70 -13.02 34.79 6.99
N LYS A 71 -14.32 35.10 6.95
CA LYS A 71 -14.86 36.38 7.46
C LYS A 71 -14.62 36.58 8.95
N LYS A 72 -14.70 35.53 9.76
CA LYS A 72 -14.45 35.59 11.20
C LYS A 72 -12.97 35.76 11.56
N SER A 73 -12.08 35.29 10.69
CA SER A 73 -10.64 35.28 10.95
C SER A 73 -9.98 36.65 10.64
N GLY A 74 -10.57 37.45 9.75
CA GLY A 74 -10.10 38.78 9.40
C GLY A 74 -8.87 38.77 8.47
N PRO A 75 -8.70 39.79 7.61
CA PRO A 75 -7.58 39.86 6.67
C PRO A 75 -6.31 40.33 7.39
N GLY A 76 -5.42 39.42 7.75
CA GLY A 76 -4.05 39.79 8.13
C GLY A 76 -3.37 38.84 9.12
N ASP A 77 -3.94 38.63 10.30
CA ASP A 77 -3.13 38.12 11.43
C ASP A 77 -3.59 36.79 12.03
N ARG A 78 -4.68 36.19 11.51
CA ARG A 78 -5.23 34.92 12.02
C ARG A 78 -5.31 33.82 10.97
N PHE A 79 -4.43 33.87 9.98
CA PHE A 79 -4.36 32.87 8.92
C PHE A 79 -4.08 31.46 9.50
N LEU A 80 -3.26 31.36 10.54
CA LEU A 80 -3.06 30.11 11.29
C LEU A 80 -4.30 29.62 12.05
N ASP A 81 -5.16 30.53 12.53
CA ASP A 81 -6.38 30.14 13.23
C ASP A 81 -7.47 29.70 12.26
N PHE A 82 -7.48 30.23 11.03
CA PHE A 82 -8.31 29.75 9.94
C PHE A 82 -8.06 28.26 9.67
N PHE A 83 -6.80 27.85 9.46
CA PHE A 83 -6.45 26.44 9.24
C PHE A 83 -6.83 25.53 10.41
N LYS A 84 -6.64 26.01 11.64
CA LYS A 84 -7.00 25.25 12.85
C LYS A 84 -8.52 25.04 12.95
N MET A 85 -9.31 26.07 12.68
CA MET A 85 -10.78 25.96 12.72
C MET A 85 -11.31 25.07 11.60
N ASN A 86 -10.73 25.15 10.39
CA ASN A 86 -11.19 24.36 9.25
C ASN A 86 -10.83 22.87 9.40
N ARG A 87 -9.65 22.55 9.93
CA ARG A 87 -9.29 21.16 10.29
C ARG A 87 -10.23 20.56 11.34
N LEU A 88 -10.74 21.36 12.28
CA LEU A 88 -11.71 20.91 13.28
C LEU A 88 -13.10 20.65 12.67
N TRP A 89 -13.51 21.42 11.66
CA TRP A 89 -14.76 21.18 10.93
C TRP A 89 -14.71 19.88 10.13
N ASN A 90 -13.63 19.65 9.37
CA ASN A 90 -13.47 18.43 8.57
C ASN A 90 -13.41 17.17 9.45
N ARG A 91 -12.77 17.26 10.63
CA ARG A 91 -12.82 16.18 11.64
C ARG A 91 -14.24 15.89 12.14
N LYS A 92 -15.10 16.91 12.26
CA LYS A 92 -16.48 16.71 12.72
C LYS A 92 -17.36 16.06 11.66
N LYS A 93 -17.23 16.45 10.38
CA LYS A 93 -17.92 15.80 9.25
C LYS A 93 -17.62 14.29 9.20
N THR A 94 -16.37 13.89 9.46
CA THR A 94 -15.97 12.47 9.50
C THR A 94 -16.43 11.69 10.75
N THR A 95 -17.03 12.33 11.75
CA THR A 95 -17.37 11.70 13.05
C THR A 95 -18.86 11.50 13.30
N HIS A 96 -19.72 11.52 12.27
CA HIS A 96 -21.10 11.01 12.42
C HIS A 96 -21.13 9.47 12.49
N ALA A 97 -20.47 8.90 13.50
CA ALA A 97 -20.67 7.54 13.94
C ALA A 97 -21.88 7.48 14.92
N PRO A 98 -22.68 6.40 14.92
CA PRO A 98 -23.79 6.23 15.85
C PRO A 98 -23.30 6.24 17.32
N ALA A 99 -24.18 6.69 18.22
CA ALA A 99 -23.89 6.89 19.64
C ALA A 99 -23.21 5.66 20.30
N PRO A 100 -22.23 5.87 21.21
CA PRO A 100 -21.53 4.78 21.85
C PRO A 100 -22.47 3.97 22.74
N THR A 101 -22.42 2.65 22.61
CA THR A 101 -23.01 1.70 23.55
C THR A 101 -22.41 1.88 24.95
N PRO A 102 -23.20 1.69 26.02
CA PRO A 102 -22.73 1.88 27.38
C PRO A 102 -21.61 0.90 27.74
N PRO A 103 -20.61 1.33 28.53
CA PRO A 103 -19.48 0.47 28.88
C PRO A 103 -19.93 -0.67 29.81
N PRO A 104 -19.34 -1.87 29.69
CA PRO A 104 -19.55 -2.96 30.62
C PRO A 104 -18.96 -2.62 32.01
N PRO A 105 -19.46 -3.24 33.09
CA PRO A 105 -19.10 -2.89 34.46
C PRO A 105 -17.63 -3.18 34.75
N THR A 106 -16.93 -2.18 35.28
CA THR A 106 -15.53 -2.25 35.72
C THR A 106 -15.39 -3.11 36.97
N TYR A 107 -14.57 -4.17 36.89
CA TYR A 107 -14.09 -4.94 38.03
C TYR A 107 -12.83 -4.26 38.59
N ASN A 108 -12.92 -3.76 39.83
CA ASN A 108 -11.80 -3.16 40.53
C ASN A 108 -10.78 -4.24 40.94
N GLN A 109 -9.59 -4.25 40.33
CA GLN A 109 -8.39 -4.80 40.96
C GLN A 109 -7.32 -3.72 41.10
N ARG A 110 -7.07 -3.41 42.37
CA ARG A 110 -6.02 -2.54 42.87
C ARG A 110 -4.73 -3.35 42.89
N MET A 111 -3.82 -3.12 41.95
CA MET A 111 -2.43 -3.61 42.04
C MET A 111 -1.49 -2.44 42.33
N THR A 112 -0.69 -2.64 43.36
CA THR A 112 0.33 -1.73 43.89
C THR A 112 1.51 -1.59 42.94
N TRP A 113 1.99 -0.35 42.78
CA TRP A 113 3.21 -0.03 42.06
C TRP A 113 4.45 -0.47 42.87
N GLY A 114 5.22 -1.41 42.32
CA GLY A 114 6.59 -1.68 42.73
C GLY A 114 7.54 -1.21 41.63
N SER A 115 8.30 -0.15 41.89
CA SER A 115 9.44 0.28 41.08
C SER A 115 10.58 -0.72 41.22
N ASN A 116 11.04 -1.26 40.10
CA ASN A 116 12.43 -1.53 39.72
C ASN A 116 12.42 -2.58 38.59
N LYS A 117 12.59 -2.13 37.34
CA LYS A 117 13.01 -3.03 36.26
C LYS A 117 14.27 -2.46 35.61
N THR A 118 15.38 -3.09 35.97
CA THR A 118 16.61 -3.12 35.19
C THR A 118 16.26 -3.59 33.78
N GLU A 119 16.63 -2.81 32.78
CA GLU A 119 16.43 -3.10 31.36
C GLU A 119 17.29 -4.33 31.00
N GLN A 120 16.67 -5.51 30.97
CA GLN A 120 17.35 -6.73 30.51
C GLN A 120 17.48 -6.66 28.98
N GLN A 121 18.72 -6.53 28.52
CA GLN A 121 19.06 -6.58 27.10
C GLN A 121 18.67 -7.95 26.53
N ARG A 122 17.93 -7.95 25.41
CA ARG A 122 17.62 -9.18 24.67
C ARG A 122 18.89 -9.72 24.04
N ALA A 123 19.18 -11.00 24.28
CA ALA A 123 20.32 -11.69 23.70
C ALA A 123 19.88 -12.46 22.44
N TRP A 124 20.57 -12.19 21.33
CA TRP A 124 20.38 -12.89 20.06
C TRP A 124 21.53 -13.87 19.83
N THR A 125 21.23 -15.07 19.36
CA THR A 125 22.26 -16.01 18.88
C THR A 125 22.60 -15.71 17.42
N LEU A 126 23.84 -15.96 17.00
CA LEU A 126 24.22 -15.88 15.60
C LEU A 126 23.34 -16.82 14.74
N PRO A 127 22.92 -16.40 13.53
CA PRO A 127 22.14 -17.25 12.63
C PRO A 127 22.90 -18.55 12.31
N VAL A 128 22.21 -19.69 12.41
CA VAL A 128 22.75 -21.01 12.07
C VAL A 128 22.10 -21.49 10.77
N LEU A 129 22.93 -21.86 9.78
CA LEU A 129 22.46 -22.47 8.54
C LEU A 129 21.80 -23.81 8.85
N VAL A 130 20.56 -23.99 8.42
CA VAL A 130 19.85 -25.26 8.50
C VAL A 130 20.23 -26.07 7.28
N GLN A 131 20.99 -27.16 7.47
CA GLN A 131 21.21 -28.10 6.38
C GLN A 131 19.89 -28.83 6.09
N PRO A 132 19.50 -29.00 4.81
CA PRO A 132 18.36 -29.83 4.49
C PRO A 132 18.62 -31.24 5.04
N ASP A 133 17.60 -31.86 5.63
CA ASP A 133 17.68 -33.26 6.04
C ASP A 133 18.14 -34.10 4.83
N GLU A 134 19.08 -35.03 5.04
CA GLU A 134 19.54 -35.95 3.99
C GLU A 134 18.31 -36.60 3.35
N VAL A 135 18.02 -36.20 2.11
CA VAL A 135 16.92 -36.75 1.33
C VAL A 135 17.29 -38.19 1.03
N ASP A 136 16.48 -39.14 1.50
CA ASP A 136 16.59 -40.56 1.17
C ASP A 136 16.78 -40.72 -0.35
N GLU A 137 17.72 -41.60 -0.74
CA GLU A 137 18.13 -41.77 -2.14
C GLU A 137 16.90 -41.90 -3.07
N PRO A 138 16.90 -41.18 -4.22
CA PRO A 138 15.77 -41.23 -5.12
C PRO A 138 15.55 -42.66 -5.62
N ILE A 139 14.34 -43.17 -5.39
CA ILE A 139 13.88 -44.45 -5.94
C ILE A 139 13.95 -44.36 -7.47
N PRO A 140 14.68 -45.25 -8.16
CA PRO A 140 14.77 -45.21 -9.62
C PRO A 140 13.39 -45.52 -10.20
N MET A 141 12.77 -44.52 -10.84
CA MET A 141 11.63 -44.74 -11.72
C MET A 141 12.16 -45.04 -13.12
N GLU A 142 11.87 -46.23 -13.63
CA GLU A 142 12.00 -46.54 -15.05
C GLU A 142 10.95 -45.72 -15.82
N THR A 143 11.39 -44.77 -16.64
CA THR A 143 10.51 -44.08 -17.58
C THR A 143 11.01 -44.30 -19.00
N GLU A 144 10.11 -44.87 -19.82
CA GLU A 144 10.25 -45.08 -21.25
C GLU A 144 10.44 -43.75 -22.00
N ASP A 145 11.31 -43.82 -23.01
CA ASP A 145 11.66 -42.86 -24.06
C ASP A 145 10.66 -41.69 -24.29
N ASN A 146 10.91 -40.58 -23.62
CA ASN A 146 10.55 -39.24 -24.10
C ASN A 146 11.58 -38.25 -23.55
N GLU A 147 12.53 -37.86 -24.41
CA GLU A 147 13.56 -36.86 -24.11
C GLU A 147 12.95 -35.45 -24.06
N GLU A 148 12.19 -35.14 -23.00
CA GLU A 148 12.03 -33.75 -22.56
C GLU A 148 13.18 -33.44 -21.61
N GLU A 149 14.01 -32.45 -21.98
CA GLU A 149 15.13 -31.97 -21.18
C GLU A 149 14.59 -31.33 -19.88
N ILE A 150 14.43 -32.13 -18.82
CA ILE A 150 14.07 -31.64 -17.50
C ILE A 150 15.27 -30.87 -16.95
N ILE A 151 15.25 -29.55 -17.10
CA ILE A 151 16.23 -28.67 -16.44
C ILE A 151 15.93 -28.70 -14.95
N LEU A 152 16.70 -29.52 -14.22
CA LEU A 152 16.65 -29.59 -12.76
C LEU A 152 17.22 -28.29 -12.19
N ILE A 153 16.35 -27.36 -11.80
CA ILE A 153 16.76 -26.12 -11.14
C ILE A 153 17.06 -26.47 -9.67
N LYS A 154 18.34 -26.60 -9.32
CA LYS A 154 18.76 -26.62 -7.91
C LYS A 154 18.51 -25.23 -7.31
N SER A 155 17.72 -25.19 -6.24
CA SER A 155 17.48 -23.96 -5.48
C SER A 155 18.62 -23.77 -4.48
N ASP A 156 19.38 -22.67 -4.60
CA ASP A 156 20.43 -22.31 -3.61
C ASP A 156 19.86 -21.44 -2.48
N ALA A 157 18.55 -21.55 -2.20
CA ALA A 157 17.93 -20.83 -1.10
C ALA A 157 18.46 -21.37 0.24
N GLU A 158 19.14 -20.51 1.01
CA GLU A 158 19.69 -20.87 2.32
C GLU A 158 18.70 -20.50 3.42
N PHE A 159 18.30 -21.48 4.23
CA PHE A 159 17.50 -21.26 5.43
C PHE A 159 18.39 -21.09 6.64
N TYR A 160 18.21 -19.98 7.36
CA TYR A 160 18.87 -19.74 8.63
C TYR A 160 17.85 -19.79 9.74
N ARG A 161 18.21 -20.43 10.86
CA ARG A 161 17.44 -20.38 12.10
C ARG A 161 18.12 -19.43 13.06
N VAL A 162 17.35 -18.49 13.60
CA VAL A 162 17.76 -17.59 14.67
C VAL A 162 16.93 -17.90 15.91
N THR A 163 17.54 -17.90 17.08
CA THR A 163 16.83 -18.10 18.34
C THR A 163 16.91 -16.83 19.17
N GLU A 164 15.75 -16.31 19.55
CA GLU A 164 15.59 -15.18 20.47
C GLU A 164 15.25 -15.73 21.86
N GLN A 165 16.02 -15.37 22.88
CA GLN A 165 15.62 -15.64 24.26
C GLN A 165 14.76 -14.48 24.75
N THR A 166 13.50 -14.77 25.09
CA THR A 166 12.54 -13.78 25.56
C THR A 166 12.78 -13.43 27.03
N SER A 167 12.15 -12.36 27.51
CA SER A 167 12.32 -11.87 28.88
C SER A 167 11.84 -12.84 29.97
N ASP A 168 11.04 -13.84 29.60
CA ASP A 168 10.59 -14.92 30.50
C ASP A 168 11.52 -16.16 30.45
N GLY A 169 12.61 -16.10 29.67
CA GLY A 169 13.56 -17.20 29.51
C GLY A 169 13.16 -18.24 28.45
N SER A 170 11.99 -18.12 27.81
CA SER A 170 11.62 -19.01 26.71
C SER A 170 12.44 -18.72 25.44
N LEU A 171 12.56 -19.73 24.57
CA LEU A 171 13.28 -19.62 23.31
C LEU A 171 12.26 -19.51 22.17
N LYS A 172 12.34 -18.42 21.41
CA LYS A 172 11.54 -18.21 20.20
C LYS A 172 12.42 -18.41 18.98
N HIS A 173 12.02 -19.32 18.09
CA HIS A 173 12.73 -19.56 16.84
C HIS A 173 12.17 -18.68 15.73
N HIS A 174 13.08 -18.08 14.96
CA HIS A 174 12.79 -17.29 13.78
C HIS A 174 13.52 -17.93 12.59
N SER A 175 12.83 -18.02 11.46
CA SER A 175 13.41 -18.52 10.21
C SER A 175 13.72 -17.34 9.30
N ILE A 176 14.96 -17.25 8.83
CA ILE A 176 15.41 -16.25 7.86
C ILE A 176 15.72 -16.98 6.56
N LEU A 177 15.01 -16.63 5.49
CA LEU A 177 15.24 -17.16 4.16
C LEU A 177 16.16 -16.19 3.41
N LYS A 178 17.33 -16.66 3.00
CA LYS A 178 18.22 -15.92 2.09
C LYS A 178 17.93 -16.37 0.67
N MET A 179 17.29 -15.49 -0.10
CA MET A 179 16.96 -15.72 -1.51
C MET A 179 18.17 -15.47 -2.40
N MET A 180 18.23 -16.16 -3.55
CA MET A 180 19.27 -15.97 -4.56
C MET A 180 19.32 -14.52 -5.04
N SER A 181 20.52 -13.95 -5.16
CA SER A 181 20.71 -12.57 -5.66
C SER A 181 20.39 -12.44 -7.16
N GLU A 182 20.38 -13.54 -7.92
CA GLU A 182 20.36 -13.50 -9.38
C GLU A 182 19.45 -14.59 -9.95
N ILE A 183 18.65 -14.22 -10.96
CA ILE A 183 17.87 -15.15 -11.78
C ILE A 183 18.84 -15.84 -12.74
N PRO A 184 18.81 -17.18 -12.89
CA PRO A 184 19.70 -17.87 -13.83
C PRO A 184 19.61 -17.29 -15.24
N ASP A 185 20.76 -17.01 -15.87
CA ASP A 185 20.86 -16.47 -17.24
C ASP A 185 20.10 -17.30 -18.28
N SER A 186 19.85 -18.59 -18.00
CA SER A 186 19.04 -19.47 -18.84
C SER A 186 17.58 -19.05 -18.95
N MET A 187 17.05 -18.32 -17.96
CA MET A 187 15.69 -17.76 -17.98
C MET A 187 15.61 -16.36 -18.60
N ILE A 188 16.75 -15.67 -18.71
CA ILE A 188 16.85 -14.36 -19.33
C ILE A 188 17.12 -14.59 -20.82
N ALA A 189 16.05 -14.74 -21.61
CA ALA A 189 16.13 -14.96 -23.05
C ALA A 189 17.17 -14.02 -23.69
N LYS A 190 18.25 -14.61 -24.23
CA LYS A 190 19.37 -13.90 -24.84
C LYS A 190 18.90 -13.00 -25.98
N GLY A 191 19.05 -11.69 -25.80
CA GLY A 191 19.19 -10.73 -26.89
C GLY A 191 17.91 -10.21 -27.55
N SER A 192 17.65 -8.92 -27.32
CA SER A 192 17.02 -7.99 -28.27
C SER A 192 15.65 -8.36 -28.88
N THR A 193 14.59 -8.19 -28.10
CA THR A 193 13.22 -7.69 -28.50
C THR A 193 12.22 -7.80 -27.33
N GLN A 194 12.69 -7.64 -26.09
CA GLN A 194 11.92 -7.94 -24.87
C GLN A 194 10.69 -7.06 -24.63
N THR A 195 10.56 -5.88 -25.24
CA THR A 195 9.52 -4.92 -24.85
C THR A 195 8.09 -5.30 -25.27
N LYS A 196 7.90 -6.14 -26.31
CA LYS A 196 6.55 -6.49 -26.80
C LYS A 196 6.06 -7.86 -26.36
N HIS A 197 6.92 -8.88 -26.36
CA HIS A 197 6.55 -10.24 -25.94
C HIS A 197 6.39 -10.37 -24.42
N GLN A 198 7.18 -9.62 -23.64
CA GLN A 198 7.07 -9.62 -22.17
C GLN A 198 5.76 -8.98 -21.69
N ALA A 199 5.24 -7.99 -22.43
CA ALA A 199 3.96 -7.36 -22.11
C ALA A 199 2.80 -8.36 -22.19
N SER A 200 2.75 -9.25 -23.19
CA SER A 200 1.69 -10.28 -23.28
C SER A 200 1.81 -11.40 -22.24
N SER A 201 2.97 -11.54 -21.59
CA SER A 201 3.24 -12.62 -20.62
C SER A 201 3.21 -12.16 -19.17
N THR A 202 2.74 -10.94 -18.89
CA THR A 202 2.72 -10.34 -17.54
C THR A 202 1.29 -10.17 -17.03
N PHE A 203 1.05 -10.62 -15.81
CA PHE A 203 -0.17 -10.39 -15.05
C PHE A 203 0.12 -9.48 -13.86
N ASN A 204 -0.66 -8.41 -13.70
CA ASN A 204 -0.58 -7.50 -12.56
C ASN A 204 -1.84 -7.66 -11.71
N LEU A 205 -1.68 -7.92 -10.42
CA LEU A 205 -2.77 -8.00 -9.47
C LEU A 205 -2.62 -6.88 -8.45
N PHE A 206 -3.55 -5.93 -8.45
CA PHE A 206 -3.72 -4.98 -7.36
C PHE A 206 -4.77 -5.53 -6.39
N MET A 207 -4.40 -5.62 -5.11
CA MET A 207 -5.29 -5.96 -4.01
C MET A 207 -5.21 -4.85 -2.94
N GLY A 208 -6.25 -4.02 -2.88
CA GLY A 208 -6.29 -2.85 -2.00
C GLY A 208 -7.30 -2.98 -0.86
N ASP A 209 -6.84 -2.68 0.35
CA ASP A 209 -7.68 -2.54 1.54
C ASP A 209 -8.53 -1.26 1.45
N VAL A 210 -9.85 -1.44 1.50
CA VAL A 210 -10.84 -0.34 1.46
C VAL A 210 -11.59 -0.18 2.78
N SER A 211 -11.04 -0.73 3.86
CA SER A 211 -11.63 -0.59 5.19
C SER A 211 -11.62 0.85 5.70
N GLY A 212 -12.48 1.15 6.67
CA GLY A 212 -12.64 2.52 7.18
C GLY A 212 -11.34 3.17 7.71
N SER A 213 -10.40 2.38 8.24
CA SER A 213 -9.09 2.87 8.72
C SER A 213 -8.18 3.33 7.58
N MET A 214 -8.41 2.85 6.35
CA MET A 214 -7.71 3.27 5.14
C MET A 214 -8.22 4.59 4.56
N SER A 215 -9.31 5.16 5.08
CA SER A 215 -9.93 6.40 4.56
C SER A 215 -8.95 7.56 4.35
N GLY A 216 -8.01 7.76 5.29
CA GLY A 216 -6.99 8.81 5.17
C GLY A 216 -5.86 8.49 4.16
N TYR A 217 -5.63 7.22 3.84
CA TYR A 217 -4.58 6.77 2.93
C TYR A 217 -5.09 6.57 1.51
N TRP A 218 -6.36 6.21 1.34
CA TRP A 218 -6.93 5.85 0.03
C TRP A 218 -6.76 6.94 -1.04
N PRO A 219 -6.95 8.25 -0.74
CA PRO A 219 -6.67 9.29 -1.72
C PRO A 219 -5.22 9.29 -2.23
N SER A 220 -4.27 8.96 -1.34
CA SER A 220 -2.85 8.85 -1.69
C SER A 220 -2.52 7.55 -2.42
N VAL A 221 -3.24 6.45 -2.12
CA VAL A 221 -3.17 5.19 -2.88
C VAL A 221 -3.62 5.43 -4.32
N VAL A 222 -4.79 6.04 -4.51
CA VAL A 222 -5.36 6.34 -5.84
C VAL A 222 -4.42 7.25 -6.65
N SER A 223 -4.00 8.37 -6.06
CA SER A 223 -3.15 9.35 -6.74
C SER A 223 -1.76 8.77 -7.04
N GLY A 224 -1.12 8.13 -6.06
CA GLY A 224 0.19 7.51 -6.22
C GLY A 224 0.17 6.39 -7.26
N TRP A 225 -0.87 5.55 -7.25
CA TRP A 225 -0.98 4.43 -8.18
C TRP A 225 -1.13 4.93 -9.60
N ASN A 226 -2.10 5.82 -9.83
CA ASN A 226 -2.43 6.32 -11.17
C ASN A 226 -1.32 7.17 -11.78
N ALA A 227 -0.57 7.91 -10.93
CA ALA A 227 0.51 8.78 -11.36
C ALA A 227 1.84 8.05 -11.55
N HIS A 228 2.14 7.02 -10.76
CA HIS A 228 3.49 6.42 -10.70
C HIS A 228 3.51 4.96 -11.10
N VAL A 229 2.68 4.12 -10.48
CA VAL A 229 2.74 2.66 -10.73
C VAL A 229 2.08 2.32 -12.06
N ARG A 230 0.82 2.73 -12.26
CA ARG A 230 0.01 2.44 -13.45
C ARG A 230 0.75 2.69 -14.78
N PRO A 231 1.43 3.83 -15.01
CA PRO A 231 2.08 4.09 -16.29
C PRO A 231 3.24 3.13 -16.61
N THR A 232 3.78 2.43 -15.61
CA THR A 232 4.87 1.47 -15.76
C THR A 232 4.38 0.03 -16.01
N LEU A 233 3.09 -0.22 -15.81
CA LEU A 233 2.52 -1.55 -15.97
C LEU A 233 2.34 -1.93 -17.45
N CYS A 234 2.50 -3.22 -17.73
CA CYS A 234 2.19 -3.82 -19.02
C CYS A 234 1.49 -5.17 -18.82
N GLY A 235 0.72 -5.61 -19.81
CA GLY A 235 0.01 -6.90 -19.78
C GLY A 235 -1.39 -6.86 -19.19
N ARG A 236 -1.86 -8.00 -18.69
CA ARG A 236 -3.20 -8.08 -18.09
C ARG A 236 -3.14 -7.55 -16.67
N THR A 237 -4.16 -6.83 -16.23
CA THR A 237 -4.25 -6.34 -14.86
C THR A 237 -5.61 -6.66 -14.28
N ALA A 238 -5.63 -7.11 -13.03
CA ALA A 238 -6.82 -7.22 -12.20
C ALA A 238 -6.70 -6.23 -11.03
N ILE A 239 -7.76 -5.45 -10.83
CA ILE A 239 -7.91 -4.55 -9.68
C ILE A 239 -9.00 -5.14 -8.81
N MET A 240 -8.59 -5.57 -7.63
CA MET A 240 -9.44 -6.12 -6.60
C MET A 240 -9.29 -5.29 -5.34
N THR A 241 -10.36 -5.20 -4.58
CA THR A 241 -10.34 -4.58 -3.24
C THR A 241 -10.94 -5.54 -2.24
N PHE A 242 -10.52 -5.40 -0.98
CA PHE A 242 -11.11 -6.14 0.12
C PHE A 242 -11.52 -5.17 1.23
N GLY A 243 -12.73 -5.37 1.71
CA GLY A 243 -13.34 -4.65 2.82
C GLY A 243 -14.09 -5.67 3.65
N ALA A 244 -15.41 -5.55 3.76
CA ALA A 244 -16.25 -6.62 4.33
C ALA A 244 -16.23 -7.91 3.48
N GLU A 245 -16.01 -7.77 2.18
CA GLU A 245 -15.88 -8.84 1.22
C GLU A 245 -14.82 -8.46 0.17
N VAL A 246 -14.36 -9.45 -0.60
CA VAL A 246 -13.47 -9.22 -1.74
C VAL A 246 -14.30 -8.90 -2.97
N THR A 247 -13.99 -7.79 -3.64
CA THR A 247 -14.67 -7.39 -4.87
C THR A 247 -13.67 -7.21 -6.01
N THR A 248 -13.98 -7.79 -7.18
CA THR A 248 -13.26 -7.48 -8.41
C THR A 248 -13.84 -6.20 -8.99
N LYS A 249 -13.05 -5.13 -9.07
CA LYS A 249 -13.50 -3.87 -9.66
C LYS A 249 -13.33 -3.87 -11.17
N ARG A 250 -12.16 -4.29 -11.63
CA ARG A 250 -11.75 -4.28 -13.05
C ARG A 250 -10.83 -5.45 -13.34
N SER A 251 -10.91 -6.02 -14.54
CA SER A 251 -9.97 -7.04 -15.01
C SER A 251 -9.87 -6.99 -16.54
N GLY A 252 -8.66 -6.93 -17.07
CA GLY A 252 -8.44 -6.88 -18.52
C GLY A 252 -7.07 -6.34 -18.90
N SER A 253 -6.88 -6.15 -20.21
CA SER A 253 -5.60 -5.68 -20.78
C SER A 253 -5.69 -4.28 -21.39
N THR A 254 -6.82 -3.60 -21.25
CA THR A 254 -6.98 -2.21 -21.71
C THR A 254 -6.44 -1.24 -20.68
N ARG A 255 -5.98 -0.06 -21.11
CA ARG A 255 -5.46 0.97 -20.20
C ARG A 255 -6.46 1.38 -19.11
N ASP A 256 -7.74 1.38 -19.44
CA ASP A 256 -8.82 1.73 -18.51
C ASP A 256 -8.95 0.70 -17.38
N CYS A 257 -8.52 -0.55 -17.58
CA CYS A 257 -8.49 -1.57 -16.54
C CYS A 257 -7.41 -1.34 -15.49
N TYR A 258 -6.50 -0.38 -15.69
CA TYR A 258 -5.37 -0.14 -14.79
C TYR A 258 -5.60 1.01 -13.80
N GLU A 259 -6.67 1.78 -13.98
CA GLU A 259 -6.97 2.92 -13.12
C GLU A 259 -7.68 2.48 -11.84
N ILE A 260 -7.29 3.04 -10.70
CA ILE A 260 -8.04 2.97 -9.44
C ILE A 260 -8.76 4.30 -9.25
N THR A 261 -9.96 4.31 -8.69
CA THR A 261 -10.75 5.53 -8.49
C THR A 261 -11.15 5.69 -7.03
N GLN A 262 -11.51 6.91 -6.62
CA GLN A 262 -12.04 7.14 -5.27
C GLN A 262 -13.31 6.31 -4.99
N ARG A 263 -14.10 6.01 -6.04
CA ARG A 263 -15.34 5.21 -5.93
C ARG A 263 -15.11 3.74 -5.59
N ASP A 264 -13.87 3.27 -5.67
CA ASP A 264 -13.55 1.90 -5.26
C ASP A 264 -13.49 1.73 -3.74
N PHE A 265 -13.41 2.83 -3.00
CA PHE A 265 -13.43 2.85 -1.53
C PHE A 265 -14.85 2.77 -0.99
N ASP A 266 -15.09 1.82 -0.08
CA ASP A 266 -16.41 1.59 0.54
C ASP A 266 -16.41 1.77 2.06
N SER A 267 -15.25 2.01 2.68
CA SER A 267 -15.11 2.26 4.12
C SER A 267 -15.70 1.14 5.00
N SER A 268 -15.69 -0.10 4.52
CA SER A 268 -16.29 -1.24 5.22
C SER A 268 -15.36 -1.88 6.28
N SER A 269 -15.66 -3.08 6.76
CA SER A 269 -14.79 -3.85 7.67
C SER A 269 -13.56 -4.39 6.93
N THR A 270 -12.77 -5.27 7.55
CA THR A 270 -11.50 -5.76 6.96
C THR A 270 -11.43 -7.29 6.94
N ASP A 271 -11.73 -7.89 5.79
CA ASP A 271 -11.57 -9.30 5.48
C ASP A 271 -10.22 -9.57 4.81
N LEU A 272 -9.16 -9.34 5.59
CA LEU A 272 -7.78 -9.60 5.17
C LEU A 272 -7.57 -11.04 4.69
N THR A 273 -8.20 -12.02 5.37
CA THR A 273 -8.14 -13.44 5.03
C THR A 273 -8.71 -13.71 3.62
N GLY A 274 -9.90 -13.19 3.33
CA GLY A 274 -10.48 -13.26 1.98
C GLY A 274 -9.59 -12.60 0.93
N GLY A 275 -9.05 -11.42 1.21
CA GLY A 275 -8.13 -10.72 0.31
C GLY A 275 -6.89 -11.56 -0.04
N LEU A 276 -6.29 -12.21 0.96
CA LEU A 276 -5.15 -13.10 0.79
C LEU A 276 -5.51 -14.38 0.01
N GLN A 277 -6.68 -14.97 0.25
CA GLN A 277 -7.17 -16.13 -0.52
C GLN A 277 -7.35 -15.76 -1.99
N ALA A 278 -7.99 -14.62 -2.27
CA ALA A 278 -8.20 -14.13 -3.62
C ALA A 278 -6.87 -13.87 -4.36
N ILE A 279 -5.83 -13.39 -3.67
CA ILE A 279 -4.48 -13.27 -4.24
C ILE A 279 -3.98 -14.64 -4.70
N VAL A 280 -4.05 -15.66 -3.83
CA VAL A 280 -3.59 -17.01 -4.16
C VAL A 280 -4.36 -17.56 -5.36
N GLU A 281 -5.69 -17.47 -5.33
CA GLU A 281 -6.55 -17.96 -6.40
C GLU A 281 -6.21 -17.33 -7.76
N GLU A 282 -6.07 -16.01 -7.84
CA GLU A 282 -5.76 -15.32 -9.10
C GLU A 282 -4.31 -15.59 -9.56
N VAL A 283 -3.35 -15.69 -8.65
CA VAL A 283 -1.95 -16.07 -8.97
C VAL A 283 -1.86 -17.48 -9.54
N TYR A 284 -2.64 -18.43 -9.02
CA TYR A 284 -2.65 -19.80 -9.54
C TYR A 284 -3.40 -19.89 -10.87
N LYS A 285 -4.55 -19.22 -10.99
CA LYS A 285 -5.42 -19.23 -12.18
C LYS A 285 -4.84 -18.50 -13.39
N CYS A 286 -3.98 -17.49 -13.19
CA CYS A 286 -3.39 -16.73 -14.29
C CYS A 286 -2.56 -17.64 -15.22
N LYS A 287 -2.49 -17.32 -16.51
CA LYS A 287 -1.70 -18.09 -17.49
C LYS A 287 -0.33 -17.47 -17.75
N GLU A 288 -0.16 -16.23 -17.32
CA GLU A 288 1.03 -15.42 -17.50
C GLU A 288 2.21 -15.98 -16.70
N LYS A 289 3.40 -15.96 -17.31
CA LYS A 289 4.64 -16.45 -16.68
C LYS A 289 5.15 -15.48 -15.63
N PHE A 290 4.97 -14.18 -15.85
CA PHE A 290 5.40 -13.13 -14.94
C PHE A 290 4.19 -12.55 -14.21
N ILE A 291 4.29 -12.43 -12.89
CA ILE A 291 3.20 -11.95 -12.04
C ILE A 291 3.75 -10.84 -11.14
N ASN A 292 3.05 -9.71 -11.11
CA ASN A 292 3.28 -8.64 -10.13
C ASN A 292 2.08 -8.57 -9.20
N VAL A 293 2.27 -8.82 -7.92
CA VAL A 293 1.24 -8.68 -6.88
C VAL A 293 1.51 -7.40 -6.09
N PHE A 294 0.54 -6.49 -6.07
CA PHE A 294 0.56 -5.27 -5.29
C PHE A 294 -0.49 -5.38 -4.18
N PHE A 295 -0.03 -5.47 -2.95
CA PHE A 295 -0.88 -5.63 -1.78
C PHE A 295 -0.78 -4.41 -0.88
N VAL A 296 -1.87 -3.66 -0.73
CA VAL A 296 -1.92 -2.41 0.03
C VAL A 296 -2.88 -2.56 1.20
N THR A 297 -2.41 -2.40 2.44
CA THR A 297 -3.23 -2.58 3.65
C THR A 297 -2.58 -1.94 4.88
N ASP A 298 -3.39 -1.62 5.90
CA ASP A 298 -2.89 -1.31 7.24
C ASP A 298 -2.72 -2.55 8.13
N GLY A 299 -3.12 -3.73 7.63
CA GLY A 299 -2.98 -5.04 8.25
C GLY A 299 -3.99 -5.36 9.36
N SER A 300 -5.05 -4.56 9.50
CA SER A 300 -6.16 -4.88 10.38
C SER A 300 -6.95 -6.09 9.85
N HIS A 301 -7.54 -6.87 10.74
CA HIS A 301 -8.44 -7.96 10.38
C HIS A 301 -9.55 -8.08 11.42
N ASN A 302 -10.81 -8.03 10.98
CA ASN A 302 -11.96 -8.10 11.89
C ASN A 302 -13.25 -8.67 11.28
N ALA A 303 -13.25 -9.06 10.01
CA ALA A 303 -14.48 -9.52 9.34
C ALA A 303 -14.77 -11.01 9.54
N THR A 304 -13.75 -11.86 9.69
CA THR A 304 -13.92 -13.32 9.75
C THR A 304 -13.18 -13.95 10.94
N GLN A 305 -13.50 -15.20 11.27
CA GLN A 305 -12.83 -15.93 12.36
C GLN A 305 -11.49 -16.55 11.92
N CYS A 306 -11.36 -16.88 10.64
CA CYS A 306 -10.16 -17.50 10.07
C CYS A 306 -9.02 -16.48 10.06
N GLN A 307 -7.92 -16.81 10.72
CA GLN A 307 -6.80 -15.88 10.85
C GLN A 307 -6.01 -15.79 9.54
N PRO A 308 -5.53 -14.59 9.16
CA PRO A 308 -4.70 -14.38 7.97
C PRO A 308 -3.50 -15.33 7.90
N ASP A 309 -2.88 -15.63 9.04
CA ASP A 309 -1.72 -16.52 9.14
C ASP A 309 -1.99 -17.92 8.57
N GLU A 310 -3.20 -18.47 8.73
CA GLU A 310 -3.56 -19.79 8.21
C GLU A 310 -3.53 -19.84 6.67
N VAL A 311 -3.85 -18.71 6.01
CA VAL A 311 -3.78 -18.58 4.56
C VAL A 311 -2.33 -18.37 4.13
N ILE A 312 -1.61 -17.50 4.83
CA ILE A 312 -0.20 -17.19 4.55
C ILE A 312 0.66 -18.47 4.64
N GLU A 313 0.45 -19.31 5.64
CA GLU A 313 1.17 -20.58 5.80
C GLU A 313 0.96 -21.57 4.65
N LYS A 314 -0.16 -21.44 3.92
CA LYS A 314 -0.51 -22.29 2.77
C LYS A 314 -0.09 -21.67 1.44
N MET A 315 0.29 -20.38 1.42
CA MET A 315 0.77 -19.72 0.21
C MET A 315 2.04 -20.41 -0.30
N LYS A 316 2.10 -20.57 -1.62
CA LYS A 316 3.27 -21.02 -2.35
C LYS A 316 3.32 -20.31 -3.70
N ALA A 317 4.51 -19.96 -4.16
CA ALA A 317 4.70 -19.49 -5.52
C ALA A 317 4.33 -20.62 -6.50
N PRO A 318 3.51 -20.35 -7.54
CA PRO A 318 3.17 -21.36 -8.53
C PRO A 318 4.39 -21.78 -9.34
N GLU A 319 4.53 -23.08 -9.59
CA GLU A 319 5.63 -23.67 -10.35
C GLU A 319 5.71 -23.09 -11.77
N GLY A 320 6.94 -22.87 -12.26
CA GLY A 320 7.21 -22.33 -13.60
C GLY A 320 6.87 -20.85 -13.79
N LYS A 321 6.38 -20.15 -12.75
CA LYS A 321 6.07 -18.71 -12.79
C LYS A 321 7.01 -17.90 -11.90
N ILE A 322 7.21 -16.65 -12.29
CA ILE A 322 8.01 -15.66 -11.57
C ILE A 322 7.05 -14.65 -10.95
N CYS A 323 7.04 -14.56 -9.62
CA CYS A 323 6.11 -13.71 -8.87
C CYS A 323 6.85 -12.63 -8.07
N ASP A 324 6.69 -11.38 -8.48
CA ASP A 324 7.14 -10.20 -7.73
C ASP A 324 6.02 -9.73 -6.79
N VAL A 325 6.32 -9.61 -5.49
CA VAL A 325 5.31 -9.27 -4.47
C VAL A 325 5.68 -7.97 -3.78
N PHE A 326 4.89 -6.93 -4.04
CA PHE A 326 5.00 -5.60 -3.47
C PHE A 326 3.98 -5.47 -2.34
N VAL A 327 4.45 -5.48 -1.09
CA VAL A 327 3.60 -5.23 0.08
C VAL A 327 3.80 -3.79 0.54
N LEU A 328 2.72 -3.01 0.50
CA LEU A 328 2.67 -1.62 0.89
C LEU A 328 1.86 -1.49 2.19
N GLY A 329 2.58 -1.42 3.31
CA GLY A 329 2.00 -1.30 4.64
C GLY A 329 1.66 0.15 4.98
N ALA A 330 0.43 0.41 5.42
CA ALA A 330 -0.04 1.74 5.81
C ALA A 330 -0.07 1.93 7.33
N GLY A 331 0.38 3.09 7.79
CA GLY A 331 0.33 3.49 9.19
C GLY A 331 1.33 2.79 10.10
N SER A 332 1.42 3.27 11.34
CA SER A 332 2.35 2.76 12.35
C SER A 332 1.92 1.40 12.94
N GLY A 333 0.67 0.99 12.74
CA GLY A 333 0.12 -0.25 13.26
C GLY A 333 0.33 -1.46 12.35
N PHE A 334 0.90 -1.28 11.15
CA PHE A 334 1.03 -2.36 10.19
C PHE A 334 1.89 -3.51 10.75
N PRO A 335 1.36 -4.76 10.78
CA PRO A 335 2.10 -5.93 11.23
C PRO A 335 3.14 -6.32 10.17
N VAL A 336 4.36 -5.82 10.33
CA VAL A 336 5.50 -6.07 9.42
C VAL A 336 5.71 -7.58 9.14
N GLN A 337 5.38 -8.43 10.10
CA GLN A 337 5.47 -9.89 9.94
C GLN A 337 4.63 -10.42 8.77
N TYR A 338 3.48 -9.82 8.47
CA TYR A 338 2.67 -10.22 7.30
C TYR A 338 3.44 -10.00 6.00
N SER A 339 4.08 -8.84 5.86
CA SER A 339 4.90 -8.56 4.69
C SER A 339 6.05 -9.57 4.52
N VAL A 340 6.75 -9.90 5.61
CA VAL A 340 7.83 -10.89 5.61
C VAL A 340 7.30 -12.28 5.22
N ASN A 341 6.23 -12.73 5.87
CA ASN A 341 5.68 -14.06 5.66
C ASN A 341 5.09 -14.22 4.25
N ILE A 342 4.23 -13.30 3.81
CA ILE A 342 3.63 -13.33 2.46
C ILE A 342 4.73 -13.42 1.40
N ARG A 343 5.77 -12.59 1.52
CA ARG A 343 6.86 -12.62 0.55
C ARG A 343 7.68 -13.90 0.61
N SER A 344 8.04 -14.38 1.80
CA SER A 344 8.79 -15.64 1.92
C SER A 344 8.09 -16.85 1.28
N ARG A 345 6.77 -16.77 1.12
CA ARG A 345 5.94 -17.85 0.59
C ARG A 345 5.58 -17.68 -0.88
N LEU A 346 5.25 -16.45 -1.29
CA LEU A 346 4.69 -16.17 -2.62
C LEU A 346 5.69 -15.55 -3.58
N HIS A 347 6.73 -14.89 -3.09
CA HIS A 347 7.69 -14.17 -3.93
C HIS A 347 8.78 -15.11 -4.47
N SER A 348 8.86 -15.22 -5.80
CA SER A 348 9.89 -16.00 -6.52
C SER A 348 10.67 -15.18 -7.55
N GLY A 349 10.42 -13.86 -7.59
CA GLY A 349 11.07 -12.95 -8.52
C GLY A 349 12.32 -12.30 -7.97
N ARG A 350 12.41 -10.97 -8.13
CA ARG A 350 13.64 -10.23 -7.91
C ARG A 350 13.97 -10.08 -6.43
N SER A 351 15.13 -10.61 -6.03
CA SER A 351 15.62 -10.56 -4.66
C SER A 351 15.99 -9.17 -4.16
N ASN A 352 16.26 -8.20 -5.05
CA ASN A 352 16.55 -6.82 -4.67
C ASN A 352 15.30 -6.00 -4.32
N LEU A 353 14.09 -6.55 -4.44
CA LEU A 353 12.87 -5.88 -4.02
C LEU A 353 12.81 -5.79 -2.49
N PRO A 354 12.58 -4.60 -1.90
CA PRO A 354 12.39 -4.46 -0.45
C PRO A 354 11.24 -5.34 0.06
N THR A 355 11.40 -5.99 1.21
CA THR A 355 10.36 -6.86 1.78
C THR A 355 9.05 -6.09 2.03
N ILE A 356 9.18 -4.85 2.49
CA ILE A 356 8.06 -3.95 2.78
C ILE A 356 8.34 -2.58 2.16
N PHE A 357 7.31 -1.98 1.59
CA PHE A 357 7.21 -0.55 1.36
C PHE A 357 6.34 0.02 2.47
N TRP A 358 6.87 0.87 3.34
CA TRP A 358 6.17 1.29 4.56
C TRP A 358 5.81 2.77 4.50
N ALA A 359 4.52 3.06 4.51
CA ALA A 359 3.99 4.42 4.51
C ALA A 359 3.45 4.77 5.91
N GLN A 360 4.20 5.54 6.69
CA GLN A 360 3.76 5.99 8.02
C GLN A 360 2.75 7.14 7.96
N SER A 361 2.68 7.82 6.82
CA SER A 361 1.76 8.93 6.54
C SER A 361 1.20 8.85 5.13
N TYR A 362 0.17 9.64 4.84
CA TYR A 362 -0.43 9.75 3.51
C TYR A 362 0.56 10.29 2.47
N THR A 363 1.46 11.21 2.83
CA THR A 363 2.54 11.68 1.93
C THR A 363 3.56 10.59 1.64
N ASP A 364 3.87 9.74 2.63
CA ASP A 364 4.79 8.64 2.44
C ASP A 364 4.22 7.60 1.48
N MET A 365 2.90 7.39 1.46
CA MET A 365 2.21 6.48 0.55
C MET A 365 2.56 6.77 -0.91
N VAL A 366 2.51 8.04 -1.32
CA VAL A 366 2.86 8.45 -2.69
C VAL A 366 4.35 8.22 -2.97
N THR A 367 5.22 8.48 -1.98
CA THR A 367 6.67 8.26 -2.09
C THR A 367 6.97 6.77 -2.28
N GLN A 368 6.38 5.90 -1.47
CA GLN A 368 6.54 4.46 -1.60
C GLN A 368 6.02 3.94 -2.95
N MET A 369 4.94 4.50 -3.50
CA MET A 369 4.48 4.12 -4.84
C MET A 369 5.41 4.59 -5.97
N LYS A 370 6.09 5.73 -5.81
CA LYS A 370 7.19 6.12 -6.73
C LYS A 370 8.33 5.13 -6.66
N ASP A 371 8.69 4.69 -5.45
CA ASP A 371 9.76 3.70 -5.26
C ASP A 371 9.38 2.37 -5.92
N ILE A 372 8.14 1.89 -5.74
CA ILE A 372 7.62 0.70 -6.45
C ILE A 372 7.75 0.87 -7.97
N ALA A 373 7.31 2.01 -8.51
CA ALA A 373 7.39 2.30 -9.95
C ALA A 373 8.85 2.27 -10.46
N SER A 374 9.79 2.78 -9.67
CA SER A 374 11.22 2.75 -10.02
C SER A 374 11.75 1.33 -10.12
N HIS A 375 11.32 0.43 -9.23
CA HIS A 375 11.69 -0.98 -9.29
C HIS A 375 11.06 -1.64 -10.52
N LEU A 376 9.79 -1.35 -10.85
CA LEU A 376 9.16 -1.88 -12.07
C LEU A 376 9.92 -1.46 -13.34
N GLY A 377 10.38 -0.21 -13.43
CA GLY A 377 11.13 0.31 -14.58
C GLY A 377 12.54 -0.27 -14.77
N GLN A 378 13.16 -0.83 -13.73
CA GLN A 378 14.51 -1.41 -13.81
C GLN A 378 14.55 -2.77 -14.54
N THR A 379 13.40 -3.36 -14.85
CA THR A 379 13.29 -4.67 -15.51
C THR A 379 13.86 -4.74 -16.93
N GLY A 380 14.23 -3.60 -17.54
CA GLY A 380 14.83 -3.54 -18.89
C GLY A 380 16.31 -3.16 -18.95
N SER A 381 16.94 -2.78 -17.84
CA SER A 381 18.39 -2.54 -17.81
C SER A 381 19.05 -3.75 -17.16
N SER A 382 19.55 -4.65 -18.00
CA SER A 382 20.50 -5.68 -17.58
C SER A 382 21.72 -4.97 -17.00
N ASN A 383 21.68 -4.69 -15.69
CA ASN A 383 22.87 -4.41 -14.90
C ASN A 383 23.63 -5.72 -14.83
N THR A 384 24.34 -6.04 -15.91
CA THR A 384 25.52 -6.88 -15.82
C THR A 384 26.45 -6.14 -14.86
N MET A 385 26.43 -6.50 -13.58
CA MET A 385 27.50 -6.16 -12.67
C MET A 385 28.76 -6.78 -13.27
N LYS A 386 29.53 -5.96 -13.98
CA LYS A 386 30.92 -6.30 -14.29
C LYS A 386 31.64 -6.33 -12.94
N LEU A 387 31.72 -7.52 -12.36
CA LEU A 387 32.71 -7.84 -11.34
C LEU A 387 34.08 -7.60 -11.97
N ASN A 388 34.61 -6.39 -11.75
CA ASN A 388 36.04 -6.15 -11.93
C ASN A 388 36.74 -6.88 -10.77
N ILE A 389 37.10 -8.13 -11.04
CA ILE A 389 38.04 -8.86 -10.19
C ILE A 389 39.44 -8.28 -10.52
N PRO A 390 40.18 -7.75 -9.53
CA PRO A 390 41.53 -7.24 -9.73
C PRO A 390 42.53 -8.35 -10.09
#